data_AF-A0A7S1WWC1-F1
#
_entry.id   AF-A0A7S1WWC1-F1
#
_cell.length_a   1.000
_cell.length_b   1.000
_cell.length_c   1.000
_cell.angle_alpha   90.00
_cell.angle_beta   90.00
_cell.angle_gamma   90.00
#
_symmetry.space_group_name_H-M   'P 1'
#
loop_
_entity.id
_entity.type
_entity.pdbx_description
1 polymer ?
#
loop_
_entity_poly.entity_id
_entity_poly.type
_entity_poly.pdbx_seq_one_letter_code
_entity_poly.pdbx_strand_id
1 'polypeptide(L)'
;GVSEEDLWQVFRIYGEVASIDLVRGGGSSEAALVGFAEAEAAKEASSFLNCSSMRGKTCRSLTVDALEVIRRTMDTGQRQVFEQLDPAIDTCGLRDLCSLFGEVLDCKVEASEDGSHGLGFVHFAREEEAAKAALYLVGARLGSSTVEIRPFELADIVLFSGCRYTCPSSRSPPMEHSGGVPGEEEVEAEEDEQDLQPLPGSPEDMERAVWQRFRALEYHHMEVLEDLEAKLERLKNLIQLYDPSHETQIVVVAQPANVRPVARTLGERLEECDFDTLEGSTAAEDRKATVEGYDTGNLYVVVMSSEVCTRREFDLANPPSVLISFDTPPLLQHHLHRLFKRAGGSTRVHNFFSPGVDSMLSVPLLKALEEAGHEIPPALLELWSSMDQKAGS
;
A
#
# COMPACT_ATOMS: atom_id res chain seq x y z
N GLY A 1 -7.15 -13.23 -19.42
CA GLY A 1 -7.22 -14.17 -18.29
C GLY A 1 -7.81 -13.53 -17.04
N VAL A 2 -7.51 -12.25 -16.81
CA VAL A 2 -8.22 -11.39 -15.85
C VAL A 2 -9.42 -10.76 -16.57
N SER A 3 -10.62 -10.79 -15.98
CA SER A 3 -11.80 -10.13 -16.54
C SER A 3 -11.82 -8.65 -16.16
N GLU A 4 -12.63 -7.86 -16.84
CA GLU A 4 -12.85 -6.46 -16.47
C GLU A 4 -13.41 -6.35 -15.04
N GLU A 5 -14.33 -7.25 -14.67
CA GLU A 5 -14.93 -7.33 -13.33
C GLU A 5 -13.88 -7.59 -12.24
N ASP A 6 -12.88 -8.45 -12.51
CA ASP A 6 -11.78 -8.70 -11.58
C ASP A 6 -10.96 -7.42 -11.35
N LEU A 7 -10.70 -6.63 -12.40
CA LEU A 7 -9.99 -5.36 -12.29
C LEU A 7 -10.83 -4.33 -11.51
N TRP A 8 -12.14 -4.25 -11.76
CA TRP A 8 -13.03 -3.39 -10.98
C TRP A 8 -13.00 -3.73 -9.49
N GLN A 9 -13.02 -5.02 -9.14
CA GLN A 9 -12.96 -5.46 -7.74
C GLN A 9 -11.64 -5.10 -7.06
N VAL A 10 -10.52 -5.19 -7.78
CA VAL A 10 -9.19 -4.88 -7.25
C VAL A 10 -8.96 -3.37 -7.16
N PHE A 11 -9.24 -2.62 -8.21
CA PHE A 11 -8.89 -1.20 -8.30
C PHE A 11 -9.82 -0.29 -7.49
N ARG A 12 -11.09 -0.66 -7.27
CA ARG A 12 -12.03 0.10 -6.43
C ARG A 12 -11.62 0.22 -4.95
N ILE A 13 -10.71 -0.66 -4.50
CA ILE A 13 -10.16 -0.63 -3.13
C ILE A 13 -9.35 0.65 -2.91
N TYR A 14 -8.73 1.18 -3.98
CA TYR A 14 -7.83 2.34 -3.91
C TYR A 14 -8.55 3.67 -4.16
N GLY A 15 -9.71 3.67 -4.81
CA GLY A 15 -10.49 4.89 -5.07
C GLY A 15 -11.64 4.66 -6.05
N GLU A 16 -12.38 5.72 -6.36
CA GLU A 16 -13.42 5.67 -7.37
C GLU A 16 -12.80 5.51 -8.77
N VAL A 17 -13.08 4.37 -9.39
CA VAL A 17 -12.60 4.03 -10.73
C VAL A 17 -13.57 4.66 -11.73
N ALA A 18 -13.07 5.60 -12.54
CA ALA A 18 -13.81 6.30 -13.57
C ALA A 18 -13.96 5.48 -14.85
N SER A 19 -12.93 4.71 -15.22
CA SER A 19 -12.96 3.84 -16.40
C SER A 19 -11.98 2.68 -16.30
N ILE A 20 -12.30 1.56 -16.97
CA ILE A 20 -11.35 0.46 -17.21
C ILE A 20 -11.42 0.11 -18.70
N ASP A 21 -10.33 0.36 -19.41
CA ASP A 21 -10.19 0.04 -20.82
C ASP A 21 -9.22 -1.12 -21.02
N LEU A 22 -9.74 -2.29 -21.42
CA LEU A 22 -8.92 -3.44 -21.74
C LEU A 22 -8.22 -3.26 -23.10
N VAL A 23 -6.91 -3.01 -23.06
CA VAL A 23 -6.06 -2.90 -24.25
C VAL A 23 -5.65 -4.31 -24.69
N ARG A 24 -6.39 -4.85 -25.66
CA ARG A 24 -6.06 -6.12 -26.31
C ARG A 24 -5.05 -5.87 -27.43
N GLY A 25 -3.76 -5.96 -27.10
CA GLY A 25 -2.68 -5.99 -28.09
C GLY A 25 -2.60 -7.35 -28.80
N GLY A 26 -2.30 -7.36 -30.11
CA GLY A 26 -2.27 -8.55 -30.98
C GLY A 26 -1.19 -9.60 -30.69
N GLY A 27 -0.88 -9.86 -29.42
CA GLY A 27 0.00 -10.92 -28.93
C GLY A 27 0.19 -10.83 -27.42
N SER A 28 -0.19 -11.90 -26.69
CA SER A 28 0.03 -12.26 -25.27
C SER A 28 0.06 -11.21 -24.13
N SER A 29 -0.07 -9.91 -24.40
CA SER A 29 -0.07 -8.84 -23.40
C SER A 29 -1.45 -8.20 -23.38
N GLU A 30 -2.27 -8.70 -22.45
CA GLU A 30 -3.52 -8.07 -22.02
C GLU A 30 -3.12 -6.95 -21.07
N ALA A 31 -3.06 -5.71 -21.56
CA ALA A 31 -2.90 -4.54 -20.70
C ALA A 31 -4.28 -3.95 -20.40
N ALA A 32 -4.40 -3.23 -19.29
CA ALA A 32 -5.59 -2.48 -18.95
C ALA A 32 -5.20 -1.06 -18.58
N LEU A 33 -5.93 -0.09 -19.12
CA LEU A 33 -5.85 1.30 -18.68
C LEU A 33 -6.95 1.50 -17.64
N VAL A 34 -6.58 1.89 -16.43
CA VAL A 34 -7.54 2.16 -15.36
C VAL A 34 -7.51 3.66 -15.07
N GLY A 35 -8.63 4.33 -15.32
CA GLY A 35 -8.84 5.72 -14.96
C GLY A 35 -9.46 5.82 -13.58
N PHE A 36 -8.89 6.66 -12.73
CA PHE A 36 -9.46 7.02 -11.43
C PHE A 36 -10.04 8.44 -11.51
N ALA A 37 -11.01 8.74 -10.65
CA ALA A 37 -11.48 10.11 -10.46
C ALA A 37 -10.37 11.00 -9.85
N GLU A 38 -9.58 10.44 -8.93
CA GLU A 38 -8.52 11.13 -8.20
C GLU A 38 -7.12 10.63 -8.60
N ALA A 39 -6.17 11.55 -8.76
CA ALA A 39 -4.79 11.22 -9.17
C ALA A 39 -4.03 10.45 -8.07
N GLU A 40 -4.30 10.76 -6.80
CA GLU A 40 -3.72 10.10 -5.63
C GLU A 40 -4.10 8.62 -5.57
N ALA A 41 -5.36 8.29 -5.84
CA ALA A 41 -5.84 6.92 -5.90
C ALA A 41 -5.13 6.11 -7.00
N ALA A 42 -4.87 6.73 -8.15
CA ALA A 42 -4.12 6.11 -9.24
C ALA A 42 -2.66 5.84 -8.85
N LYS A 43 -2.00 6.80 -8.19
CA LYS A 43 -0.62 6.63 -7.68
C LYS A 43 -0.54 5.53 -6.63
N GLU A 44 -1.50 5.51 -5.70
CA GLU A 44 -1.57 4.50 -4.65
C GLU A 44 -1.80 3.10 -5.23
N ALA A 45 -2.82 2.95 -6.08
CA ALA A 45 -3.09 1.70 -6.80
C ALA A 45 -1.88 1.22 -7.59
N SER A 46 -1.19 2.13 -8.30
CA SER A 46 0.03 1.80 -9.05
C SER A 46 1.12 1.29 -8.12
N SER A 47 1.37 1.95 -6.98
CA SER A 47 2.42 1.54 -6.05
C SER A 47 2.15 0.17 -5.41
N PHE A 48 0.91 -0.10 -4.98
CA PHE A 48 0.57 -1.33 -4.27
C PHE A 48 0.33 -2.53 -5.19
N LEU A 49 -0.19 -2.30 -6.40
CA LEU A 49 -0.46 -3.38 -7.35
C LEU A 49 0.75 -3.73 -8.21
N ASN A 50 1.72 -2.81 -8.33
CA ASN A 50 2.96 -3.12 -9.03
C ASN A 50 3.71 -4.24 -8.31
N CYS A 51 4.15 -5.24 -9.08
CA CYS A 51 4.79 -6.46 -8.59
C CYS A 51 3.90 -7.39 -7.73
N SER A 52 2.61 -7.09 -7.57
CA SER A 52 1.67 -8.00 -6.90
C SER A 52 1.34 -9.21 -7.77
N SER A 53 0.94 -10.34 -7.18
CA SER A 53 0.53 -11.52 -7.94
C SER A 53 -0.99 -11.55 -8.10
N MET A 54 -1.48 -11.47 -9.35
CA MET A 54 -2.90 -11.69 -9.67
C MET A 54 -3.06 -12.91 -10.58
N ARG A 55 -3.87 -13.88 -10.13
CA ARG A 55 -4.12 -15.15 -10.83
C ARG A 55 -2.83 -15.88 -11.25
N GLY A 56 -1.83 -15.88 -10.37
CA GLY A 56 -0.55 -16.54 -10.60
C GLY A 56 0.38 -15.82 -11.59
N LYS A 57 0.07 -14.58 -11.97
CA LYS A 57 0.94 -13.72 -12.78
C LYS A 57 1.32 -12.46 -12.02
N THR A 58 2.58 -12.07 -12.12
CA THR A 58 3.04 -10.80 -11.57
C THR A 58 2.46 -9.63 -12.37
N CYS A 59 1.85 -8.70 -11.66
CA CYS A 59 1.26 -7.50 -12.22
C CYS A 59 2.32 -6.42 -12.36
N ARG A 60 2.23 -5.70 -13.47
CA ARG A 60 3.10 -4.58 -13.77
C ARG A 60 2.20 -3.37 -13.98
N SER A 61 2.23 -2.48 -13.00
CA SER A 61 1.35 -1.32 -12.95
C SER A 61 2.19 -0.05 -13.08
N LEU A 62 1.90 0.74 -14.10
CA LEU A 62 2.62 1.98 -14.41
C LEU A 62 1.61 3.12 -14.51
N THR A 63 1.96 4.28 -13.96
CA THR A 63 1.18 5.50 -14.20
C THR A 63 1.37 5.97 -15.64
N VAL A 64 0.39 6.73 -16.16
CA VAL A 64 0.46 7.29 -17.51
C VAL A 64 1.66 8.24 -17.64
N ASP A 65 1.90 9.06 -16.62
CA ASP A 65 3.04 9.99 -16.58
C ASP A 65 4.38 9.24 -16.67
N ALA A 66 4.55 8.18 -15.86
CA ALA A 66 5.75 7.34 -15.91
C ALA A 66 5.89 6.67 -17.28
N LEU A 67 4.79 6.18 -17.86
CA LEU A 67 4.78 5.58 -19.19
C LEU A 67 5.20 6.58 -20.28
N GLU A 68 4.79 7.85 -20.19
CA GLU A 68 5.25 8.88 -21.12
C GLU A 68 6.75 9.14 -21.01
N VAL A 69 7.26 9.26 -19.80
CA VAL A 69 8.71 9.44 -19.56
C VAL A 69 9.47 8.24 -20.14
N ILE A 70 9.06 7.03 -19.78
CA ILE A 70 9.65 5.77 -20.28
C ILE A 70 9.71 5.78 -21.81
N ARG A 71 8.63 6.17 -22.49
CA ARG A 71 8.57 6.18 -23.97
C ARG A 71 9.54 7.19 -24.58
N ARG A 72 9.81 8.31 -23.92
CA ARG A 72 10.78 9.33 -24.37
C ARG A 72 12.22 8.89 -24.12
N THR A 73 12.46 8.02 -23.15
CA THR A 73 13.80 7.63 -22.70
C THR A 73 14.22 6.22 -23.11
N MET A 74 13.42 5.55 -23.95
CA MET A 74 13.68 4.18 -24.43
C MET A 74 15.06 3.96 -25.06
N ASP A 75 15.57 4.97 -25.76
CA ASP A 75 16.84 4.93 -26.50
C ASP A 75 17.97 5.67 -25.74
N THR A 76 17.75 5.99 -24.46
CA THR A 76 18.71 6.69 -23.59
C THR A 76 19.37 5.70 -22.61
N GLY A 77 20.54 6.04 -22.06
CA GLY A 77 21.33 5.16 -21.16
C GLY A 77 20.69 4.82 -19.81
N GLN A 78 19.40 5.13 -19.63
CA GLN A 78 18.61 4.95 -18.41
C GLN A 78 18.18 3.51 -18.14
N ARG A 79 18.33 2.64 -19.14
CA ARG A 79 17.91 1.24 -19.08
C ARG A 79 19.11 0.32 -18.91
N GLN A 80 19.06 -0.54 -17.90
CA GLN A 80 20.12 -1.50 -17.58
C GLN A 80 19.54 -2.91 -17.53
N VAL A 81 20.31 -3.88 -18.00
CA VAL A 81 20.03 -5.31 -17.90
C VAL A 81 20.92 -5.86 -16.79
N PHE A 82 20.29 -6.62 -15.90
CA PHE A 82 20.91 -7.35 -14.80
C PHE A 82 20.96 -8.83 -15.20
N GLU A 83 22.16 -9.38 -15.24
CA GLU A 83 22.42 -10.77 -15.58
C GLU A 83 23.01 -11.51 -14.39
N GLN A 84 22.83 -12.83 -14.35
CA GLN A 84 23.25 -13.69 -13.24
C GLN A 84 22.60 -13.29 -11.90
N LEU A 85 21.34 -12.84 -11.91
CA LEU A 85 20.57 -12.63 -10.67
C LEU A 85 20.39 -13.97 -9.94
N ASP A 86 20.44 -13.93 -8.60
CA ASP A 86 20.14 -15.10 -7.78
C ASP A 86 18.68 -15.54 -7.99
N PRO A 87 18.40 -16.84 -8.09
CA PRO A 87 17.04 -17.33 -8.29
C PRO A 87 16.02 -16.89 -7.24
N ALA A 88 16.47 -16.52 -6.04
CA ALA A 88 15.64 -15.99 -4.96
C ALA A 88 15.27 -14.50 -5.11
N ILE A 89 15.91 -13.77 -6.03
CA ILE A 89 15.61 -12.36 -6.29
C ILE A 89 14.46 -12.28 -7.30
N ASP A 90 13.32 -11.77 -6.83
CA ASP A 90 12.15 -11.49 -7.64
C ASP A 90 12.15 -10.03 -8.14
N THR A 91 11.08 -9.66 -8.86
CA THR A 91 10.94 -8.30 -9.40
C THR A 91 10.86 -7.24 -8.29
N CYS A 92 10.23 -7.56 -7.14
CA CYS A 92 10.18 -6.68 -5.99
C CYS A 92 11.58 -6.43 -5.42
N GLY A 93 12.33 -7.51 -5.13
CA GLY A 93 13.67 -7.42 -4.58
C GLY A 93 14.64 -6.70 -5.49
N LEU A 94 14.55 -6.90 -6.81
CA LEU A 94 15.36 -6.13 -7.77
C LEU A 94 15.00 -4.63 -7.75
N ARG A 95 13.71 -4.30 -7.67
CA ARG A 95 13.23 -2.92 -7.57
C ARG A 95 13.75 -2.23 -6.31
N ASP A 96 13.60 -2.88 -5.17
CA ASP A 96 14.00 -2.34 -3.87
C ASP A 96 15.51 -2.09 -3.83
N LEU A 97 16.30 -3.04 -4.32
CA LEU A 97 17.75 -2.89 -4.46
C LEU A 97 18.12 -1.70 -5.35
N CYS A 98 17.48 -1.56 -6.51
CA CYS A 98 17.81 -0.50 -7.46
C CYS A 98 17.32 0.87 -6.98
N SER A 99 16.25 0.91 -6.19
CA SER A 99 15.71 2.14 -5.60
C SER A 99 16.72 2.85 -4.69
N LEU A 100 17.71 2.14 -4.16
CA LEU A 100 18.85 2.71 -3.41
C LEU A 100 19.72 3.67 -4.25
N PHE A 101 19.68 3.55 -5.58
CA PHE A 101 20.54 4.31 -6.50
C PHE A 101 19.80 5.44 -7.22
N GLY A 102 18.47 5.36 -7.31
CA GLY A 102 17.63 6.36 -7.95
C GLY A 102 16.19 5.90 -8.14
N GLU A 103 15.38 6.75 -8.77
CA GLU A 103 13.97 6.46 -8.98
C GLU A 103 13.80 5.42 -10.09
N VAL A 104 13.23 4.27 -9.76
CA VAL A 104 12.93 3.19 -10.72
C VAL A 104 11.55 3.41 -11.32
N LEU A 105 11.52 3.82 -12.59
CA LEU A 105 10.28 3.97 -13.37
C LEU A 105 9.63 2.62 -13.66
N ASP A 106 10.46 1.62 -13.95
CA ASP A 106 9.99 0.28 -14.28
C ASP A 106 11.10 -0.77 -14.14
N CYS A 107 10.72 -2.00 -13.80
CA CYS A 107 11.66 -3.11 -13.73
C CYS A 107 10.93 -4.45 -13.89
N LYS A 108 11.68 -5.49 -14.27
CA LYS A 108 11.15 -6.85 -14.36
C LYS A 108 12.27 -7.87 -14.22
N VAL A 109 11.99 -8.97 -13.54
CA VAL A 109 12.80 -10.20 -13.57
C VAL A 109 12.05 -11.23 -14.40
N GLU A 110 12.73 -11.87 -15.36
CA GLU A 110 12.16 -12.98 -16.12
C GLU A 110 12.16 -14.25 -15.27
N ALA A 111 10.99 -14.84 -15.10
CA ALA A 111 10.78 -16.08 -14.37
C ALA A 111 10.10 -17.15 -15.25
N SER A 112 10.62 -18.37 -15.19
CA SER A 112 10.04 -19.60 -15.75
C SER A 112 9.14 -20.31 -14.73
N GLU A 113 8.40 -21.32 -15.18
CA GLU A 113 7.74 -22.30 -14.29
C GLU A 113 8.75 -23.04 -13.37
N ASP A 114 10.02 -23.12 -13.76
CA ASP A 114 11.11 -23.74 -12.99
C ASP A 114 11.92 -22.76 -12.09
N GLY A 115 11.57 -21.47 -12.07
CA GLY A 115 12.30 -20.42 -11.31
C GLY A 115 12.80 -19.24 -12.15
N SER A 116 13.46 -18.27 -11.53
CA SER A 116 14.04 -17.10 -12.21
C SER A 116 15.15 -17.50 -13.18
N HIS A 117 15.14 -16.93 -14.39
CA HIS A 117 16.20 -17.13 -15.40
C HIS A 117 17.48 -16.34 -15.10
N GLY A 118 17.54 -15.65 -13.94
CA GLY A 118 18.67 -14.83 -13.56
C GLY A 118 18.82 -13.57 -14.42
N LEU A 119 17.79 -13.19 -15.17
CA LEU A 119 17.77 -12.01 -16.04
C LEU A 119 16.71 -11.03 -15.54
N GLY A 120 17.11 -9.77 -15.39
CA GLY A 120 16.21 -8.68 -15.08
C GLY A 120 16.56 -7.43 -15.88
N PHE A 121 15.64 -6.49 -15.95
CA PHE A 121 15.95 -5.14 -16.41
C PHE A 121 15.36 -4.11 -15.46
N VAL A 122 15.98 -2.93 -15.49
CA VAL A 122 15.57 -1.77 -14.71
C VAL A 122 15.65 -0.53 -15.59
N HIS A 123 14.64 0.32 -15.50
CA HIS A 123 14.55 1.62 -16.14
C HIS A 123 14.52 2.69 -15.06
N PHE A 124 15.60 3.47 -14.98
CA PHE A 124 15.71 4.59 -14.04
C PHE A 124 15.10 5.87 -14.61
N ALA A 125 14.70 6.80 -13.75
CA ALA A 125 14.22 8.11 -14.17
C ALA A 125 15.33 8.97 -14.79
N ARG A 126 16.59 8.77 -14.37
CA ARG A 126 17.75 9.52 -14.84
C ARG A 126 18.90 8.61 -15.26
N GLU A 127 19.68 9.06 -16.23
CA GLU A 127 20.84 8.30 -16.76
C GLU A 127 21.97 8.21 -15.72
N GLU A 128 22.15 9.27 -14.92
CA GLU A 128 23.14 9.31 -13.84
C GLU A 128 22.85 8.26 -12.76
N GLU A 129 21.56 8.03 -12.44
CA GLU A 129 21.11 7.03 -11.49
C GLU A 129 21.38 5.60 -12.01
N ALA A 130 21.11 5.37 -13.30
CA ALA A 130 21.43 4.12 -13.97
C ALA A 130 22.94 3.83 -14.00
N ALA A 131 23.75 4.84 -14.34
CA ALA A 131 25.21 4.72 -14.36
C ALA A 131 25.77 4.45 -12.95
N LYS A 132 25.21 5.10 -11.93
CA LYS A 132 25.55 4.87 -10.53
C LYS A 132 25.22 3.44 -10.11
N ALA A 133 24.00 2.96 -10.37
CA ALA A 133 23.60 1.59 -10.06
C ALA A 133 24.53 0.57 -10.72
N ALA A 134 24.82 0.74 -12.02
CA ALA A 134 25.74 -0.13 -12.75
C ALA A 134 27.15 -0.14 -12.12
N LEU A 135 27.67 1.01 -11.71
CA LEU A 135 28.99 1.11 -11.10
C LEU A 135 29.10 0.36 -9.76
N TYR A 136 28.07 0.44 -8.91
CA TYR A 136 28.12 -0.11 -7.56
C TYR A 136 27.67 -1.58 -7.46
N LEU A 137 26.75 -2.00 -8.34
CA LEU A 137 26.18 -3.34 -8.30
C LEU A 137 26.88 -4.33 -9.23
N VAL A 138 27.67 -3.86 -10.20
CA VAL A 138 28.46 -4.76 -11.05
C VAL A 138 29.47 -5.54 -10.20
N GLY A 139 29.43 -6.87 -10.31
CA GLY A 139 30.26 -7.75 -9.51
C GLY A 139 29.85 -7.85 -8.04
N ALA A 140 28.72 -7.26 -7.63
CA ALA A 140 28.18 -7.41 -6.29
C ALA A 140 27.61 -8.82 -6.11
N ARG A 141 27.84 -9.42 -4.93
CA ARG A 141 27.30 -10.72 -4.59
C ARG A 141 25.94 -10.56 -3.93
N LEU A 142 24.89 -10.92 -4.67
CA LEU A 142 23.49 -10.84 -4.22
C LEU A 142 23.00 -12.28 -4.04
N GLY A 143 22.76 -12.67 -2.78
CA GLY A 143 22.53 -14.08 -2.44
C GLY A 143 23.78 -14.95 -2.72
N SER A 144 23.59 -15.96 -3.56
CA SER A 144 24.61 -16.90 -4.02
C SER A 144 25.21 -16.54 -5.39
N SER A 145 24.65 -15.56 -6.10
CA SER A 145 25.12 -15.15 -7.43
C SER A 145 25.92 -13.84 -7.40
N THR A 146 26.78 -13.65 -8.40
CA THR A 146 27.49 -12.38 -8.64
C THR A 146 26.87 -11.71 -9.85
N VAL A 147 26.39 -10.49 -9.68
CA VAL A 147 25.55 -9.86 -10.69
C VAL A 147 26.39 -9.12 -11.73
N GLU A 148 26.03 -9.30 -12.98
CA GLU A 148 26.58 -8.56 -14.12
C GLU A 148 25.56 -7.52 -14.57
N ILE A 149 26.03 -6.33 -14.96
CA ILE A 149 25.16 -5.23 -15.39
C ILE A 149 25.69 -4.68 -16.69
N ARG A 150 24.79 -4.51 -17.65
CA ARG A 150 25.09 -3.89 -18.95
C ARG A 150 23.96 -2.98 -19.41
N PRO A 151 24.22 -1.99 -20.27
CA PRO A 151 23.18 -1.20 -20.90
C PRO A 151 22.18 -2.09 -21.65
N PHE A 152 20.92 -1.68 -21.65
CA PHE A 152 19.86 -2.34 -22.40
C PHE A 152 20.00 -2.09 -23.90
N GLU A 153 19.98 -3.14 -24.70
CA GLU A 153 20.03 -3.07 -26.16
C GLU A 153 18.65 -3.35 -26.78
N LEU A 154 18.39 -2.85 -27.98
CA LEU A 154 17.10 -3.07 -28.65
C LEU A 154 16.78 -4.56 -28.87
N ALA A 155 17.81 -5.40 -29.00
CA ALA A 155 17.69 -6.85 -29.09
C ALA A 155 17.07 -7.47 -27.82
N ASP A 156 17.27 -6.85 -26.65
CA ASP A 156 16.76 -7.35 -25.36
C ASP A 156 15.25 -7.17 -25.20
N ILE A 157 14.59 -6.39 -26.08
CA ILE A 157 13.11 -6.22 -26.06
C ILE A 157 12.37 -7.57 -26.13
N VAL A 158 12.95 -8.57 -26.79
CA VAL A 158 12.32 -9.90 -26.90
C VAL A 158 12.50 -10.74 -25.64
N LEU A 159 13.45 -10.39 -24.78
CA LEU A 159 13.70 -11.09 -23.52
C LEU A 159 12.63 -10.74 -22.49
N PHE A 160 12.08 -9.53 -22.54
CA PHE A 160 11.17 -9.02 -21.53
C PHE A 160 9.79 -8.67 -22.09
N SER A 161 8.76 -9.44 -21.71
CA SER A 161 7.39 -9.12 -22.14
C SER A 161 6.92 -7.76 -21.59
N GLY A 162 6.15 -7.02 -22.40
CA GLY A 162 5.62 -5.70 -22.03
C GLY A 162 6.59 -4.53 -22.22
N CYS A 163 7.85 -4.76 -22.61
CA CYS A 163 8.88 -3.71 -22.67
C CYS A 163 8.92 -2.91 -23.97
N ARG A 164 7.92 -3.09 -24.84
CA ARG A 164 7.75 -2.30 -26.06
C ARG A 164 7.01 -0.99 -25.81
N TYR A 165 6.22 -0.93 -24.73
CA TYR A 165 5.37 0.22 -24.37
C TYR A 165 4.51 0.74 -25.55
N THR A 166 4.17 -0.14 -26.49
CA THR A 166 3.36 0.18 -27.66
C THR A 166 1.88 -0.08 -27.34
N CYS A 167 1.09 0.98 -27.17
CA CYS A 167 -0.36 0.89 -27.21
C CYS A 167 -0.84 0.94 -28.68
N PRO A 168 -1.65 -0.01 -29.18
CA PRO A 168 -2.12 0.01 -30.56
C PRO A 168 -3.34 0.92 -30.71
N SER A 169 -3.11 2.24 -30.72
CA SER A 169 -4.09 3.23 -31.23
C SER A 169 -3.48 4.64 -31.34
N SER A 170 -2.36 4.79 -32.04
CA SER A 170 -2.09 6.07 -32.71
C SER A 170 -2.87 6.10 -34.03
N ARG A 171 -4.14 6.52 -33.98
CA ARG A 171 -4.72 7.21 -35.14
C ARG A 171 -3.97 8.53 -35.22
N SER A 172 -2.95 8.58 -36.07
CA SER A 172 -2.22 9.80 -36.38
C SER A 172 -3.21 10.86 -36.87
N PRO A 173 -3.20 12.10 -36.33
CA PRO A 173 -3.61 13.22 -37.14
C PRO A 173 -2.46 13.57 -38.12
N PRO A 174 -2.78 14.06 -39.33
CA PRO A 174 -1.75 14.52 -40.25
C PRO A 174 -1.13 15.83 -39.77
N MET A 175 0.11 16.07 -40.21
CA MET A 175 0.85 17.32 -40.04
C MET A 175 0.12 18.54 -40.64
N GLU A 176 0.64 19.72 -40.28
CA GLU A 176 0.39 21.10 -40.75
C GLU A 176 -0.54 21.91 -39.81
N HIS A 177 -0.24 23.12 -39.31
CA HIS A 177 0.65 24.20 -39.73
C HIS A 177 1.12 25.06 -38.52
N SER A 178 2.24 25.75 -38.74
CA SER A 178 2.78 26.90 -38.00
C SER A 178 1.78 28.01 -37.66
N GLY A 179 1.85 28.58 -36.45
CA GLY A 179 1.24 29.88 -36.15
C GLY A 179 1.37 30.35 -34.68
N GLY A 180 2.15 31.42 -34.48
CA GLY A 180 2.05 32.51 -33.48
C GLY A 180 1.36 32.37 -32.12
N VAL A 181 2.16 32.68 -31.07
CA VAL A 181 1.90 33.23 -29.71
C VAL A 181 0.81 34.35 -29.74
N PRO A 182 -0.03 34.65 -28.70
CA PRO A 182 0.43 34.91 -27.32
C PRO A 182 -0.49 34.68 -26.09
N GLY A 183 0.19 34.52 -24.93
CA GLY A 183 -0.03 35.11 -23.59
C GLY A 183 -1.42 35.20 -22.97
N GLU A 184 -1.54 34.72 -21.72
CA GLU A 184 -2.36 35.25 -20.61
C GLU A 184 -2.10 34.34 -19.37
N GLU A 185 -1.23 34.81 -18.47
CA GLU A 185 -1.56 35.31 -17.11
C GLU A 185 -1.60 34.20 -16.05
N GLU A 186 -0.46 34.03 -15.38
CA GLU A 186 -0.34 33.37 -14.08
C GLU A 186 -1.09 34.20 -13.03
N VAL A 187 -2.05 33.59 -12.35
CA VAL A 187 -2.65 34.15 -11.13
C VAL A 187 -2.15 33.28 -9.98
N GLU A 188 -1.20 33.84 -9.22
CA GLU A 188 -0.78 33.33 -7.92
C GLU A 188 -1.97 33.43 -6.96
N ALA A 189 -2.44 32.29 -6.46
CA ALA A 189 -3.30 32.22 -5.27
C ALA A 189 -2.40 31.83 -4.09
N GLU A 190 -2.08 32.81 -3.25
CA GLU A 190 -1.58 32.58 -1.91
C GLU A 190 -2.72 31.96 -1.07
N GLU A 191 -2.58 30.69 -0.68
CA GLU A 191 -3.40 30.10 0.38
C GLU A 191 -2.49 29.71 1.56
N ASP A 192 -2.89 30.18 2.73
CA ASP A 192 -2.17 30.19 4.00
C ASP A 192 -1.73 28.79 4.46
N GLU A 193 -0.42 28.61 4.66
CA GLU A 193 0.16 27.51 5.42
C GLU A 193 -0.20 27.66 6.91
N GLN A 194 -1.16 26.87 7.40
CA GLN A 194 -1.26 26.53 8.81
C GLN A 194 -1.34 25.00 8.99
N ASP A 195 -0.24 24.46 9.49
CA ASP A 195 -0.09 23.19 10.22
C ASP A 195 -0.50 21.86 9.55
N LEU A 196 -0.02 21.59 8.33
CA LEU A 196 0.11 20.22 7.83
C LEU A 196 1.56 19.74 7.96
N GLN A 197 1.80 18.73 8.79
CA GLN A 197 3.10 18.05 8.83
C GLN A 197 3.45 17.54 7.43
N PRO A 198 4.61 17.90 6.84
CA PRO A 198 4.96 17.50 5.50
C PRO A 198 5.10 15.98 5.43
N LEU A 199 4.43 15.36 4.47
CA LEU A 199 4.64 13.95 4.16
C LEU A 199 6.11 13.74 3.73
N PRO A 200 6.82 12.76 4.30
CA PRO A 200 8.20 12.49 3.93
C PRO A 200 8.28 12.07 2.46
N GLY A 201 9.18 12.72 1.71
CA GLY A 201 9.26 12.68 0.25
C GLY A 201 9.91 11.43 -0.35
N SER A 202 10.25 10.40 0.45
CA SER A 202 10.80 9.14 -0.04
C SER A 202 10.16 7.92 0.66
N PRO A 203 10.00 6.77 -0.02
CA PRO A 203 9.48 5.54 0.58
C PRO A 203 10.29 5.06 1.80
N GLU A 204 11.61 5.28 1.81
CA GLU A 204 12.49 4.96 2.93
C GLU A 204 12.24 5.87 4.15
N ASP A 205 11.95 7.15 3.92
CA ASP A 205 11.61 8.08 5.00
C ASP A 205 10.21 7.78 5.55
N MET A 206 9.28 7.33 4.70
CA MET A 206 7.97 6.83 5.14
C MET A 206 8.12 5.55 5.99
N GLU A 207 8.92 4.58 5.54
CA GLU A 207 9.17 3.35 6.30
C GLU A 207 9.85 3.67 7.63
N ARG A 208 10.84 4.55 7.62
CA ARG A 208 11.50 5.03 8.85
C ARG A 208 10.51 5.73 9.77
N ALA A 209 9.61 6.57 9.24
CA ALA A 209 8.59 7.27 10.02
C ALA A 209 7.54 6.32 10.60
N VAL A 210 7.14 5.30 9.84
CA VAL A 210 6.22 4.23 10.27
C VAL A 210 6.84 3.44 11.42
N TRP A 211 8.10 3.01 11.27
CA TRP A 211 8.82 2.29 12.33
C TRP A 211 9.11 3.15 13.56
N GLN A 212 9.45 4.42 13.37
CA GLN A 212 9.60 5.37 14.46
C GLN A 212 8.29 5.54 15.22
N ARG A 213 7.16 5.68 14.51
CA ARG A 213 5.85 5.77 15.14
C ARG A 213 5.51 4.50 15.90
N PHE A 214 5.74 3.33 15.31
CA PHE A 214 5.48 2.06 15.96
C PHE A 214 6.31 1.88 17.25
N ARG A 215 7.59 2.29 17.25
CA ARG A 215 8.44 2.29 18.45
C ARG A 215 8.03 3.34 19.49
N ALA A 216 7.45 4.45 19.05
CA ALA A 216 7.02 5.54 19.93
C ALA A 216 5.66 5.30 20.61
N LEU A 217 4.95 4.20 20.28
CA LEU A 217 3.71 3.84 20.95
C LEU A 217 4.00 3.40 22.38
N GLU A 218 3.52 4.15 23.38
CA GLU A 218 3.70 3.78 24.78
C GLU A 218 2.82 2.57 25.18
N TYR A 219 1.70 2.37 24.48
CA TYR A 219 0.70 1.36 24.79
C TYR A 219 0.25 0.61 23.54
N HIS A 220 0.82 -0.57 23.34
CA HIS A 220 0.41 -1.50 22.29
C HIS A 220 0.06 -2.87 22.90
N HIS A 221 -1.23 -3.11 23.10
CA HIS A 221 -1.74 -4.36 23.68
C HIS A 221 -2.34 -5.25 22.59
N MET A 222 -1.88 -6.49 22.53
CA MET A 222 -2.36 -7.47 21.56
C MET A 222 -3.00 -8.66 22.28
N GLU A 223 -4.21 -9.00 21.85
CA GLU A 223 -5.01 -10.05 22.47
C GLU A 223 -5.36 -11.11 21.42
N VAL A 224 -5.16 -12.38 21.79
CA VAL A 224 -5.48 -13.51 20.93
C VAL A 224 -6.92 -13.95 21.21
N LEU A 225 -7.79 -13.83 20.22
CA LEU A 225 -9.24 -14.11 20.31
C LEU A 225 -9.64 -15.04 19.17
N GLU A 226 -10.14 -16.23 19.54
CA GLU A 226 -10.41 -17.32 18.59
C GLU A 226 -11.64 -17.06 17.72
N ASP A 227 -12.71 -16.50 18.32
CA ASP A 227 -14.01 -16.35 17.67
C ASP A 227 -14.49 -14.89 17.62
N LEU A 228 -15.38 -14.61 16.66
CA LEU A 228 -16.04 -13.30 16.52
C LEU A 228 -16.79 -12.89 17.80
N GLU A 229 -17.44 -13.84 18.47
CA GLU A 229 -18.18 -13.58 19.72
C GLU A 229 -17.25 -13.14 20.85
N ALA A 230 -16.06 -13.75 20.96
CA ALA A 230 -15.04 -13.33 21.92
C ALA A 230 -14.51 -11.92 21.62
N LYS A 231 -14.33 -11.57 20.33
CA LYS A 231 -13.98 -10.20 19.91
C LYS A 231 -15.05 -9.18 20.28
N LEU A 232 -16.33 -9.50 20.06
CA LEU A 232 -17.44 -8.60 20.39
C LEU A 232 -17.59 -8.42 21.91
N GLU A 233 -17.44 -9.50 22.69
CA GLU A 233 -17.47 -9.42 24.16
C GLU A 233 -16.27 -8.62 24.69
N ARG A 234 -15.09 -8.78 24.08
CA ARG A 234 -13.92 -7.99 24.45
C ARG A 234 -14.10 -6.51 24.11
N LEU A 235 -14.63 -6.20 22.92
CA LEU A 235 -14.99 -4.83 22.53
C LEU A 235 -15.93 -4.21 23.56
N LYS A 236 -17.00 -4.93 23.95
CA LYS A 236 -17.91 -4.52 25.03
C LYS A 236 -17.15 -4.14 26.31
N ASN A 237 -16.25 -4.99 26.76
CA ASN A 237 -15.45 -4.73 27.96
C ASN A 237 -14.52 -3.50 27.83
N LEU A 238 -13.93 -3.28 26.64
CA LEU A 238 -13.08 -2.10 26.39
C LEU A 238 -13.90 -0.81 26.42
N ILE A 239 -15.07 -0.79 25.77
CA ILE A 239 -15.96 0.37 25.82
C ILE A 239 -16.35 0.70 27.27
N GLN A 240 -16.67 -0.31 28.08
CA GLN A 240 -16.99 -0.11 29.49
C GLN A 240 -15.80 0.35 30.34
N LEU A 241 -14.59 -0.08 30.00
CA LEU A 241 -13.37 0.29 30.72
C LEU A 241 -12.97 1.75 30.45
N TYR A 242 -13.10 2.18 29.20
CA TYR A 242 -12.65 3.50 28.78
C TYR A 242 -13.70 4.60 28.91
N ASP A 243 -14.99 4.23 29.01
CA ASP A 243 -16.13 5.14 29.15
C ASP A 243 -16.07 6.29 28.13
N PRO A 244 -16.53 6.07 26.88
CA PRO A 244 -16.32 7.01 25.79
C PRO A 244 -16.90 8.39 26.13
N SER A 245 -16.06 9.40 26.02
CA SER A 245 -16.39 10.79 26.30
C SER A 245 -15.64 11.70 25.34
N HIS A 246 -15.89 13.01 25.42
CA HIS A 246 -15.15 14.02 24.68
C HIS A 246 -13.63 13.98 24.89
N GLU A 247 -13.14 13.46 26.02
CA GLU A 247 -11.69 13.28 26.30
C GLU A 247 -11.17 11.89 25.91
N THR A 248 -12.07 10.90 25.82
CA THR A 248 -11.77 9.48 25.61
C THR A 248 -12.38 8.97 24.31
N GLN A 249 -12.01 9.61 23.20
CA GLN A 249 -12.50 9.22 21.89
C GLN A 249 -11.87 7.90 21.41
N ILE A 250 -12.69 7.04 20.81
CA ILE A 250 -12.35 5.69 20.40
C ILE A 250 -12.55 5.52 18.90
N VAL A 251 -11.58 4.93 18.22
CA VAL A 251 -11.73 4.50 16.82
C VAL A 251 -11.66 2.98 16.78
N VAL A 252 -12.65 2.35 16.15
CA VAL A 252 -12.70 0.91 15.94
C VAL A 252 -12.49 0.62 14.45
N VAL A 253 -11.48 -0.16 14.10
CA VAL A 253 -11.21 -0.55 12.71
C VAL A 253 -11.57 -2.01 12.52
N ALA A 254 -12.54 -2.28 11.65
CA ALA A 254 -13.04 -3.62 11.36
C ALA A 254 -13.11 -3.86 9.83
N GLN A 255 -13.07 -5.11 9.40
CA GLN A 255 -13.36 -5.46 8.01
C GLN A 255 -14.81 -5.12 7.65
N PRO A 256 -15.15 -4.83 6.38
CA PRO A 256 -16.52 -4.51 5.96
C PRO A 256 -17.59 -5.51 6.45
N ALA A 257 -17.23 -6.81 6.50
CA ALA A 257 -18.13 -7.86 6.99
C ALA A 257 -18.46 -7.73 8.50
N ASN A 258 -17.55 -7.15 9.28
CA ASN A 258 -17.63 -7.04 10.74
C ASN A 258 -18.10 -5.65 11.22
N VAL A 259 -18.13 -4.63 10.36
CA VAL A 259 -18.63 -3.28 10.71
C VAL A 259 -20.05 -3.34 11.28
N ARG A 260 -20.96 -4.06 10.61
CA ARG A 260 -22.36 -4.18 11.06
C ARG A 260 -22.52 -4.87 12.42
N PRO A 261 -21.90 -6.05 12.67
CA PRO A 261 -21.88 -6.66 14.00
C PRO A 261 -21.31 -5.75 15.10
N VAL A 262 -20.23 -5.03 14.80
CA VAL A 262 -19.59 -4.07 15.72
C VAL A 262 -20.52 -2.90 16.02
N ALA A 263 -21.10 -2.28 15.00
CA ALA A 263 -22.05 -1.17 15.16
C ALA A 263 -23.28 -1.57 15.98
N ARG A 264 -23.85 -2.76 15.73
CA ARG A 264 -24.96 -3.29 16.53
C ARG A 264 -24.56 -3.45 18.01
N THR A 265 -23.35 -3.95 18.24
CA THR A 265 -22.80 -4.17 19.59
C THR A 265 -22.59 -2.86 20.34
N LEU A 266 -22.19 -1.80 19.63
CA LEU A 266 -22.05 -0.46 20.18
C LEU A 266 -23.41 0.17 20.49
N GLY A 267 -24.39 0.05 19.59
CA GLY A 267 -25.75 0.56 19.78
C GLY A 267 -26.56 -0.10 20.90
N GLU A 268 -26.11 -1.24 21.45
CA GLU A 268 -26.68 -1.81 22.68
C GLU A 268 -26.30 -1.01 23.94
N ARG A 269 -25.26 -0.18 23.86
CA ARG A 269 -24.64 0.49 25.03
C ARG A 269 -24.49 2.00 24.88
N LEU A 270 -24.31 2.50 23.66
CA LEU A 270 -24.16 3.91 23.33
C LEU A 270 -25.43 4.43 22.67
N GLU A 271 -25.72 5.72 22.84
CA GLU A 271 -26.80 6.36 22.10
C GLU A 271 -26.43 6.47 20.62
N GLU A 272 -27.42 6.46 19.73
CA GLU A 272 -27.18 6.61 18.27
C GLU A 272 -26.50 7.96 17.92
N CYS A 273 -26.48 8.91 18.84
CA CYS A 273 -25.80 10.21 18.66
C CYS A 273 -24.32 10.17 19.05
N ASP A 274 -23.86 9.14 19.77
CA ASP A 274 -22.50 9.08 20.34
C ASP A 274 -21.51 8.31 19.44
N PHE A 275 -22.02 7.55 18.47
CA PHE A 275 -21.20 6.77 17.56
C PHE A 275 -21.70 6.79 16.12
N ASP A 276 -20.79 6.58 15.18
CA ASP A 276 -21.12 6.51 13.76
C ASP A 276 -20.19 5.55 13.01
N THR A 277 -20.55 5.18 11.78
CA THR A 277 -19.83 4.23 10.94
C THR A 277 -19.37 4.84 9.61
N LEU A 278 -18.12 4.59 9.26
CA LEU A 278 -17.49 5.00 8.01
C LEU A 278 -17.16 3.77 7.18
N GLU A 279 -17.92 3.58 6.10
CA GLU A 279 -17.71 2.54 5.10
C GLU A 279 -17.39 3.17 3.74
N GLY A 280 -16.82 2.39 2.81
CA GLY A 280 -16.52 2.88 1.46
C GLY A 280 -17.77 3.29 0.66
N SER A 281 -18.96 2.85 1.09
CA SER A 281 -20.26 3.21 0.52
C SER A 281 -20.93 4.40 1.19
N THR A 282 -20.35 4.98 2.24
CA THR A 282 -20.91 6.14 2.94
C THR A 282 -20.88 7.36 2.00
N ALA A 283 -21.98 8.11 1.92
CA ALA A 283 -22.05 9.30 1.07
C ALA A 283 -21.05 10.36 1.53
N ALA A 284 -20.54 11.19 0.60
CA ALA A 284 -19.52 12.18 0.90
C ALA A 284 -19.99 13.24 1.93
N GLU A 285 -21.28 13.59 1.92
CA GLU A 285 -21.90 14.50 2.89
C GLU A 285 -21.93 13.89 4.29
N ASP A 286 -22.43 12.65 4.41
CA ASP A 286 -22.48 11.92 5.68
C ASP A 286 -21.07 11.70 6.24
N ARG A 287 -20.11 11.31 5.39
CA ARG A 287 -18.70 11.16 5.78
C ARG A 287 -18.14 12.43 6.39
N LYS A 288 -18.37 13.57 5.74
CA LYS A 288 -17.88 14.87 6.22
C LYS A 288 -18.51 15.22 7.56
N ALA A 289 -19.80 14.96 7.72
CA ALA A 289 -20.50 15.14 8.99
C ALA A 289 -19.95 14.24 10.11
N THR A 290 -19.62 12.97 9.82
CA THR A 290 -19.02 12.05 10.79
C THR A 290 -17.62 12.49 11.21
N VAL A 291 -16.77 12.87 10.25
CA VAL A 291 -15.39 13.33 10.54
C VAL A 291 -15.44 14.63 11.34
N GLU A 292 -16.25 15.61 10.92
CA GLU A 292 -16.45 16.86 11.67
C GLU A 292 -17.04 16.59 13.06
N GLY A 293 -18.00 15.66 13.17
CA GLY A 293 -18.59 15.25 14.45
C GLY A 293 -17.56 14.66 15.41
N TYR A 294 -16.63 13.87 14.90
CA TYR A 294 -15.52 13.34 15.69
C TYR A 294 -14.52 14.43 16.08
N ASP A 295 -14.09 15.27 15.13
CA ASP A 295 -13.11 16.30 15.38
C ASP A 295 -13.62 17.41 16.33
N THR A 296 -14.93 17.66 16.32
CA THR A 296 -15.60 18.58 17.26
C THR A 296 -15.88 17.97 18.64
N GLY A 297 -15.62 16.67 18.82
CA GLY A 297 -15.87 15.95 20.08
C GLY A 297 -17.35 15.64 20.35
N ASN A 298 -18.21 15.77 19.34
CA ASN A 298 -19.63 15.39 19.41
C ASN A 298 -19.83 13.89 19.24
N LEU A 299 -18.93 13.22 18.52
CA LEU A 299 -18.87 11.76 18.41
C LEU A 299 -17.72 11.22 19.26
N TYR A 300 -18.04 10.24 20.10
CA TYR A 300 -17.06 9.59 20.97
C TYR A 300 -16.48 8.35 20.33
N VAL A 301 -17.27 7.63 19.52
CA VAL A 301 -16.84 6.37 18.89
C VAL A 301 -17.06 6.39 17.39
N VAL A 302 -16.03 6.09 16.61
CA VAL A 302 -16.16 5.94 15.15
C VAL A 302 -15.72 4.56 14.73
N VAL A 303 -16.59 3.84 14.01
CA VAL A 303 -16.28 2.54 13.43
C VAL A 303 -15.88 2.73 11.98
N MET A 304 -14.62 2.46 11.65
CA MET A 304 -14.09 2.56 10.29
C MET A 304 -13.95 1.17 9.67
N SER A 305 -14.34 1.06 8.40
CA SER A 305 -13.97 -0.08 7.57
C SER A 305 -12.45 -0.08 7.31
N SER A 306 -11.85 -1.27 7.25
CA SER A 306 -10.43 -1.44 6.94
C SER A 306 -10.04 -0.84 5.58
N GLU A 307 -10.98 -0.73 4.64
CA GLU A 307 -10.77 -0.17 3.29
C GLU A 307 -10.67 1.37 3.29
N VAL A 308 -11.28 2.04 4.27
CA VAL A 308 -11.30 3.51 4.37
C VAL A 308 -10.28 4.04 5.38
N CYS A 309 -9.83 3.19 6.30
CA CYS A 309 -8.98 3.58 7.42
C CYS A 309 -7.64 4.24 7.00
N THR A 310 -7.09 3.92 5.84
CA THR A 310 -5.81 4.51 5.35
C THR A 310 -5.99 5.66 4.36
N ARG A 311 -7.22 5.90 3.88
CA ARG A 311 -7.53 6.94 2.90
C ARG A 311 -7.53 8.33 3.55
N ARG A 312 -6.98 9.32 2.83
CA ARG A 312 -6.90 10.71 3.32
C ARG A 312 -8.25 11.36 3.54
N GLU A 313 -9.25 10.98 2.75
CA GLU A 313 -10.62 11.49 2.84
C GLU A 313 -11.31 11.18 4.19
N PHE A 314 -10.71 10.29 4.99
CA PHE A 314 -11.19 9.88 6.30
C PHE A 314 -10.19 10.23 7.39
N ASP A 315 -9.15 11.02 7.11
CA ASP A 315 -8.19 11.46 8.13
C ASP A 315 -8.92 12.27 9.22
N LEU A 316 -8.61 11.98 10.48
CA LEU A 316 -9.15 12.69 11.63
C LEU A 316 -8.13 13.76 12.05
N ALA A 317 -8.60 14.93 12.45
CA ALA A 317 -7.72 16.02 12.86
C ALA A 317 -6.87 15.65 14.09
N ASN A 318 -7.47 14.90 15.02
CA ASN A 318 -6.81 14.43 16.23
C ASN A 318 -6.70 12.90 16.26
N PRO A 319 -5.56 12.34 16.71
CA PRO A 319 -5.47 10.91 16.93
C PRO A 319 -6.39 10.48 18.09
N PRO A 320 -7.04 9.32 18.00
CA PRO A 320 -7.90 8.80 19.05
C PRO A 320 -7.13 8.56 20.36
N SER A 321 -7.82 8.70 21.49
CA SER A 321 -7.31 8.26 22.79
C SER A 321 -7.16 6.73 22.83
N VAL A 322 -8.08 6.01 22.16
CA VAL A 322 -8.05 4.54 22.06
C VAL A 322 -8.28 4.09 20.61
N LEU A 323 -7.37 3.29 20.08
CA LEU A 323 -7.50 2.66 18.77
C LEU A 323 -7.73 1.15 18.96
N ILE A 324 -8.88 0.65 18.51
CA ILE A 324 -9.23 -0.77 18.57
C ILE A 324 -9.16 -1.33 17.15
N SER A 325 -8.12 -2.12 16.87
CA SER A 325 -8.01 -2.90 15.64
C SER A 325 -8.73 -4.24 15.84
N PHE A 326 -10.02 -4.27 15.49
CA PHE A 326 -10.89 -5.43 15.64
C PHE A 326 -10.50 -6.58 14.70
N ASP A 327 -10.06 -6.22 13.50
CA ASP A 327 -9.53 -7.16 12.52
C ASP A 327 -8.08 -6.82 12.14
N THR A 328 -7.21 -7.80 12.34
CA THR A 328 -5.80 -7.69 11.99
C THR A 328 -5.63 -7.75 10.46
N PRO A 329 -4.85 -6.84 9.83
CA PRO A 329 -4.58 -6.91 8.40
C PRO A 329 -3.81 -8.16 8.01
N PRO A 330 -3.93 -8.67 6.77
CA PRO A 330 -3.21 -9.88 6.35
C PRO A 330 -1.69 -9.70 6.20
N LEU A 331 -1.21 -8.45 6.16
CA LEU A 331 0.20 -8.10 5.93
C LEU A 331 0.71 -7.15 7.02
N LEU A 332 1.97 -7.33 7.41
CA LEU A 332 2.63 -6.51 8.44
C LEU A 332 2.70 -5.03 8.02
N GLN A 333 3.01 -4.75 6.77
CA GLN A 333 3.09 -3.38 6.25
C GLN A 333 1.74 -2.65 6.36
N HIS A 334 0.62 -3.33 6.10
CA HIS A 334 -0.71 -2.75 6.27
C HIS A 334 -1.04 -2.47 7.74
N HIS A 335 -0.59 -3.34 8.64
CA HIS A 335 -0.73 -3.13 10.08
C HIS A 335 0.07 -1.90 10.55
N LEU A 336 1.35 -1.82 10.17
CA LEU A 336 2.22 -0.71 10.54
C LEU A 336 1.75 0.62 9.94
N HIS A 337 1.31 0.63 8.68
CA HIS A 337 0.80 1.83 8.02
C HIS A 337 -0.51 2.33 8.67
N ARG A 338 -1.40 1.42 9.07
CA ARG A 338 -2.62 1.76 9.84
C ARG A 338 -2.27 2.45 11.15
N LEU A 339 -1.31 1.90 11.91
CA LEU A 339 -0.86 2.51 13.16
C LEU A 339 -0.21 3.86 12.92
N PHE A 340 0.59 3.99 11.86
CA PHE A 340 1.21 5.26 11.49
C PHE A 340 0.18 6.37 11.24
N LYS A 341 -0.90 6.04 10.50
CA LYS A 341 -1.96 7.00 10.17
C LYS A 341 -2.89 7.32 11.33
N ARG A 342 -3.17 6.37 12.22
CA ARG A 342 -4.26 6.47 13.20
C ARG A 342 -3.84 6.47 14.66
N ALA A 343 -2.58 6.21 14.98
CA ALA A 343 -2.11 6.22 16.36
C ALA A 343 -1.15 7.39 16.61
N GLY A 344 -1.47 8.19 17.62
CA GLY A 344 -0.55 9.13 18.26
C GLY A 344 0.36 8.41 19.25
N GLY A 345 1.38 9.10 19.77
CA GLY A 345 2.26 8.54 20.81
C GLY A 345 1.52 8.18 22.10
N SER A 346 0.46 8.92 22.44
CA SER A 346 -0.40 8.71 23.60
C SER A 346 -1.62 7.81 23.33
N THR A 347 -1.83 7.36 22.08
CA THR A 347 -2.96 6.51 21.72
C THR A 347 -2.77 5.12 22.29
N ARG A 348 -3.77 4.60 23.00
CA ARG A 348 -3.78 3.21 23.47
C ARG A 348 -4.28 2.29 22.37
N VAL A 349 -3.40 1.45 21.84
CA VAL A 349 -3.72 0.53 20.75
C VAL A 349 -4.09 -0.84 21.32
N HIS A 350 -5.29 -1.33 20.97
CA HIS A 350 -5.74 -2.70 21.24
C HIS A 350 -5.87 -3.43 19.91
N ASN A 351 -5.16 -4.54 19.72
CA ASN A 351 -5.22 -5.32 18.50
C ASN A 351 -5.72 -6.74 18.77
N PHE A 352 -6.76 -7.16 18.05
CA PHE A 352 -7.34 -8.50 18.16
C PHE A 352 -6.76 -9.42 17.09
N PHE A 353 -6.08 -10.46 17.53
CA PHE A 353 -5.43 -11.46 16.69
C PHE A 353 -6.21 -12.77 16.72
N SER A 354 -6.60 -13.29 15.55
CA SER A 354 -7.31 -14.56 15.44
C SER A 354 -6.42 -15.65 14.85
N PRO A 355 -6.04 -16.70 15.62
CA PRO A 355 -5.07 -17.71 15.19
C PRO A 355 -5.46 -18.44 13.91
N GLY A 356 -6.77 -18.65 13.68
CA GLY A 356 -7.27 -19.36 12.50
C GLY A 356 -7.12 -18.57 11.19
N VAL A 357 -7.20 -17.24 11.23
CA VAL A 357 -7.18 -16.37 10.04
C VAL A 357 -5.83 -15.69 9.87
N ASP A 358 -5.20 -15.28 10.97
CA ASP A 358 -4.02 -14.42 10.99
C ASP A 358 -2.70 -15.21 11.13
N SER A 359 -2.75 -16.54 11.00
CA SER A 359 -1.59 -17.44 11.19
C SER A 359 -0.36 -17.03 10.38
N MET A 360 -0.54 -16.54 9.15
CA MET A 360 0.53 -16.09 8.26
C MET A 360 1.26 -14.83 8.78
N LEU A 361 0.57 -14.00 9.57
CA LEU A 361 1.13 -12.76 10.12
C LEU A 361 1.89 -13.00 11.43
N SER A 362 1.66 -14.13 12.10
CA SER A 362 2.25 -14.44 13.42
C SER A 362 3.77 -14.25 13.48
N VAL A 363 4.52 -14.80 12.52
CA VAL A 363 5.99 -14.75 12.50
C VAL A 363 6.52 -13.34 12.17
N PRO A 364 6.06 -12.65 11.10
CA PRO A 364 6.45 -11.26 10.84
C PRO A 364 6.13 -10.31 11.99
N LEU A 365 4.95 -10.45 12.59
CA LEU A 365 4.46 -9.58 13.65
C LEU A 365 5.22 -9.77 14.96
N LEU A 366 5.55 -11.01 15.32
CA LEU A 366 6.35 -11.32 16.50
C LEU A 366 7.75 -10.71 16.40
N LYS A 367 8.41 -10.83 15.23
CA LYS A 367 9.70 -10.18 14.96
C LYS A 367 9.60 -8.66 15.06
N ALA A 368 8.53 -8.08 14.52
CA ALA A 368 8.31 -6.63 14.57
C ALA A 368 8.08 -6.13 16.01
N LEU A 369 7.32 -6.88 16.83
CA LEU A 369 7.10 -6.57 18.24
C LEU A 369 8.39 -6.67 19.05
N GLU A 370 9.19 -7.72 18.82
CA GLU A 370 10.50 -7.91 19.45
C GLU A 370 11.47 -6.78 19.07
N GLU A 371 11.55 -6.41 17.79
CA GLU A 371 12.40 -5.32 17.32
C GLU A 371 11.95 -3.95 17.86
N ALA A 372 10.65 -3.75 18.04
CA ALA A 372 10.11 -2.52 18.61
C ALA A 372 10.15 -2.47 20.15
N GLY A 373 10.45 -3.59 20.82
CA GLY A 373 10.49 -3.68 22.29
C GLY A 373 9.11 -3.72 22.95
N HIS A 374 8.06 -4.09 22.22
CA HIS A 374 6.69 -4.20 22.75
C HIS A 374 6.46 -5.50 23.48
N GLU A 375 5.46 -5.51 24.39
CA GLU A 375 5.05 -6.74 25.07
C GLU A 375 4.50 -7.77 24.07
N ILE A 376 5.13 -8.95 24.04
CA ILE A 376 4.71 -10.06 23.18
C ILE A 376 3.67 -10.89 23.95
N PRO A 377 2.44 -11.08 23.42
CA PRO A 377 1.44 -11.88 24.09
C PRO A 377 1.89 -13.34 24.26
N PRO A 378 1.69 -13.95 25.45
CA PRO A 378 2.11 -15.34 25.69
C PRO A 378 1.42 -16.34 24.75
N ALA A 379 0.16 -16.09 24.39
CA ALA A 379 -0.57 -16.89 23.41
C ALA A 379 0.06 -16.85 22.00
N LEU A 380 0.69 -15.74 21.60
CA LEU A 380 1.39 -15.63 20.32
C LEU A 380 2.72 -16.42 20.35
N LEU A 381 3.40 -16.46 21.50
CA LEU A 381 4.60 -17.27 21.71
C LEU A 381 4.32 -18.78 21.70
N GLU A 382 3.18 -19.21 22.24
CA GLU A 382 2.73 -20.61 22.19
C GLU A 382 2.42 -21.06 20.77
N LEU A 383 1.76 -20.21 19.97
CA LEU A 383 1.50 -20.47 18.56
C LEU A 383 2.80 -20.66 17.78
N TRP A 384 3.80 -19.80 18.01
CA TRP A 384 5.12 -19.91 17.38
C TRP A 384 5.85 -21.20 17.79
N SER A 385 5.86 -21.52 19.09
CA SER A 385 6.49 -22.76 19.60
C SER A 385 5.89 -24.03 18.98
N SER A 386 4.58 -24.01 18.69
CA SER A 386 3.88 -25.13 18.02
C SER A 386 4.23 -25.26 16.53
N MET A 387 4.53 -24.15 15.85
CA MET A 387 4.90 -24.13 14.43
C MET A 387 6.33 -24.60 14.21
N ASP A 388 7.25 -24.23 15.10
CA ASP A 388 8.66 -24.63 15.04
C ASP A 388 8.84 -26.15 15.24
N GLN A 389 8.00 -26.76 16.11
CA GLN A 389 7.94 -28.22 16.27
C GLN A 389 7.40 -28.96 15.04
N LYS A 390 6.50 -28.35 14.25
CA LYS A 390 5.99 -28.92 12.99
C LYS A 390 6.93 -28.74 11.81
N ALA A 391 7.77 -27.71 11.82
CA ALA A 391 8.78 -27.48 10.78
C ALA A 391 10.03 -28.36 10.98
N GLY A 392 10.26 -28.85 12.20
CA GLY A 392 11.37 -29.75 12.55
C GLY A 392 11.08 -31.25 12.46
N SER A 393 9.86 -31.66 12.05
CA SER A 393 9.45 -33.06 11.85
C SER A 393 9.14 -33.35 10.38
#